data_AF-A0A0F3IID3-F1
#
_entry.id   AF-A0A0F3IID3-F1
#
_cell.length_a   1.000
_cell.length_b   1.000
_cell.length_c   1.000
_cell.angle_alpha   90.00
_cell.angle_beta   90.00
_cell.angle_gamma   90.00
#
_symmetry.space_group_name_H-M   'P 1'
#
loop_
_entity.id
_entity.type
_entity.pdbx_description
1 polymer ?
#
loop_
_entity_poly.entity_id
_entity_poly.type
_entity_poly.pdbx_seq_one_letter_code
_entity_poly.pdbx_strand_id
1 'polypeptide(L)'
;MTTEDTYLLLLMDIEADLVTEYERNPNLTDTQCIFGLENAKVAVKQRFGFGKSETIKRNPEIDNIINGCVQVANKYFGKIDGITLKDFITQIDKIMRSVRRHSEHGHRAYYQFVKDYVKNKNLY
;
A
#
# COMPACT_ATOMS: atom_id res chain seq x y z
N MET A 1 -16.64 -0.95 15.66
CA MET A 1 -15.61 -0.41 14.75
C MET A 1 -16.34 0.06 13.52
N THR A 2 -16.24 1.34 13.17
CA THR A 2 -16.91 1.86 11.96
C THR A 2 -16.14 1.45 10.71
N THR A 3 -16.76 1.62 9.54
CA THR A 3 -16.09 1.42 8.25
C THR A 3 -14.90 2.38 8.09
N GLU A 4 -15.00 3.62 8.58
CA GLU A 4 -13.90 4.58 8.53
C GLU A 4 -12.73 4.17 9.44
N ASP A 5 -13.01 3.63 10.62
CA ASP A 5 -11.95 3.06 11.48
C ASP A 5 -11.23 1.92 10.75
N THR A 6 -11.97 1.08 10.02
CA THR A 6 -11.42 -0.02 9.23
C THR A 6 -10.55 0.49 8.08
N TYR A 7 -10.99 1.55 7.39
CA TYR A 7 -10.19 2.19 6.33
C TYR A 7 -8.91 2.80 6.87
N LEU A 8 -8.96 3.44 8.04
CA LEU A 8 -7.78 4.01 8.68
C LEU A 8 -6.78 2.90 9.06
N LEU A 9 -7.24 1.83 9.68
CA LEU A 9 -6.38 0.69 10.04
C LEU A 9 -5.74 0.03 8.81
N LEU A 10 -6.50 -0.13 7.73
CA LEU A 10 -5.96 -0.64 6.48
C LEU A 10 -4.87 0.27 5.91
N LEU A 11 -5.12 1.58 5.85
CA LEU A 11 -4.13 2.54 5.34
C LEU A 11 -2.86 2.47 6.18
N MET A 12 -3.00 2.44 7.51
CA MET A 12 -1.88 2.33 8.44
C MET A 12 -1.08 1.04 8.27
N ASP A 13 -1.75 -0.10 8.08
CA ASP A 13 -1.06 -1.38 7.83
C ASP A 13 -0.23 -1.32 6.54
N ILE A 14 -0.81 -0.80 5.44
CA ILE A 14 -0.06 -0.66 4.17
C ILE A 14 1.10 0.32 4.35
N GLU A 15 0.90 1.45 4.99
CA GLU A 15 1.94 2.46 5.20
C GLU A 15 3.08 1.95 6.10
N ALA A 16 2.78 1.14 7.11
CA ALA A 16 3.79 0.49 7.95
C ALA A 16 4.63 -0.52 7.17
N ASP A 17 3.99 -1.33 6.31
CA ASP A 17 4.71 -2.24 5.41
C ASP A 17 5.58 -1.46 4.42
N LEU A 18 5.07 -0.36 3.85
CA LEU A 18 5.85 0.51 2.95
C LEU A 18 7.08 1.11 3.64
N VAL A 19 6.94 1.63 4.87
CA VAL A 19 8.07 2.13 5.66
C VAL A 19 9.14 1.06 5.82
N THR A 20 8.74 -0.17 6.14
CA THR A 20 9.64 -1.31 6.29
C THR A 20 10.38 -1.60 4.98
N GLU A 21 9.69 -1.57 3.84
CA GLU A 21 10.32 -1.82 2.54
C GLU A 21 11.28 -0.69 2.12
N TYR A 22 10.93 0.57 2.40
CA TYR A 22 11.86 1.68 2.21
C TYR A 22 13.11 1.56 3.10
N GLU A 23 12.97 1.07 4.32
CA GLU A 23 14.11 0.87 5.24
C GLU A 23 15.00 -0.30 4.80
N ARG A 24 14.41 -1.39 4.31
CA ARG A 24 15.13 -2.55 3.78
C ARG A 24 15.84 -2.25 2.47
N ASN A 25 15.28 -1.39 1.63
CA ASN A 25 15.83 -1.05 0.33
C ASN A 25 16.13 0.47 0.24
N PRO A 26 17.38 0.90 0.52
CA PRO A 26 17.81 2.30 0.37
C PRO A 26 17.69 2.86 -1.05
N ASN A 27 17.56 2.01 -2.07
CA ASN A 27 17.38 2.42 -3.46
C ASN A 27 15.92 2.50 -3.89
N LEU A 28 14.97 2.06 -3.03
CA LEU A 28 13.54 2.19 -3.32
C LEU A 28 13.15 3.67 -3.37
N THR A 29 12.72 4.12 -4.54
CA THR A 29 12.21 5.47 -4.80
C THR A 29 10.69 5.50 -4.74
N ASP A 30 10.13 6.69 -4.58
CA ASP A 30 8.69 6.91 -4.62
C ASP A 30 8.05 6.51 -5.96
N THR A 31 8.80 6.63 -7.07
CA THR A 31 8.37 6.14 -8.38
C THR A 31 8.26 4.61 -8.42
N GLN A 32 9.26 3.90 -7.88
CA GLN A 32 9.19 2.44 -7.74
C GLN A 32 8.06 2.02 -6.78
N CYS A 33 7.83 2.78 -5.71
CA CYS A 33 6.71 2.56 -4.78
C CYS A 33 5.36 2.67 -5.50
N ILE A 34 5.12 3.74 -6.27
CA ILE A 34 3.92 3.90 -7.10
C ILE A 34 3.75 2.71 -8.04
N PHE A 35 4.83 2.31 -8.73
CA PHE A 35 4.79 1.19 -9.65
C PHE A 35 4.49 -0.15 -8.93
N GLY A 36 5.02 -0.35 -7.73
CA GLY A 36 4.68 -1.48 -6.85
C GLY A 36 3.20 -1.48 -6.47
N LEU A 37 2.66 -0.33 -6.06
CA LEU A 37 1.24 -0.17 -5.69
C LEU A 37 0.29 -0.38 -6.88
N GLU A 38 0.67 0.04 -8.08
CA GLU A 38 -0.10 -0.23 -9.32
C GLU A 38 -0.19 -1.73 -9.60
N ASN A 39 0.93 -2.45 -9.47
CA ASN A 39 0.96 -3.89 -9.62
C ASN A 39 0.25 -4.62 -8.46
N ALA A 40 0.29 -4.06 -7.25
CA ALA A 40 -0.43 -4.57 -6.09
C ALA A 40 -1.95 -4.56 -6.32
N LYS A 41 -2.50 -3.51 -6.95
CA LYS A 41 -3.92 -3.47 -7.33
C LYS A 41 -4.30 -4.66 -8.21
N VAL A 42 -3.46 -5.01 -9.18
CA VAL A 42 -3.67 -6.17 -10.06
C VAL A 42 -3.59 -7.46 -9.26
N ALA A 43 -2.56 -7.63 -8.44
CA ALA A 43 -2.36 -8.83 -7.64
C ALA A 43 -3.50 -9.09 -6.65
N VAL A 44 -4.00 -8.04 -6.00
CA VAL A 44 -5.13 -8.13 -5.08
C VAL A 44 -6.41 -8.53 -5.81
N LYS A 45 -6.70 -7.95 -6.98
CA LYS A 45 -7.84 -8.40 -7.82
C LYS A 45 -7.72 -9.90 -8.13
N GLN A 46 -6.55 -10.33 -8.60
CA GLN A 46 -6.28 -11.73 -8.97
C GLN A 46 -6.44 -12.68 -7.79
N ARG A 47 -5.96 -12.27 -6.61
CA ARG A 47 -6.09 -13.05 -5.37
C ARG A 47 -7.54 -13.41 -5.02
N PHE A 48 -8.48 -12.52 -5.33
CA PHE A 48 -9.91 -12.68 -5.09
C PHE A 48 -10.72 -13.09 -6.34
N GLY A 49 -10.04 -13.55 -7.40
CA GLY A 49 -10.68 -14.14 -8.58
C GLY A 49 -11.03 -13.17 -9.70
N PHE A 50 -10.66 -11.88 -9.58
CA PHE A 50 -10.88 -10.84 -10.60
C PHE A 50 -9.60 -10.56 -11.40
N GLY A 51 -9.68 -9.81 -12.51
CA GLY A 51 -8.48 -9.29 -13.20
C GLY A 51 -7.49 -10.35 -13.69
N LYS A 52 -7.94 -11.59 -13.95
CA LYS A 52 -7.07 -12.72 -14.34
C LYS A 52 -6.30 -12.51 -15.65
N SER A 53 -6.78 -11.61 -16.52
CA SER A 53 -6.13 -11.24 -17.78
C SER A 53 -5.12 -10.09 -17.64
N GLU A 54 -5.10 -9.38 -16.51
CA GLU A 54 -4.14 -8.29 -16.27
C GLU A 54 -2.75 -8.88 -15.97
N THR A 55 -1.68 -8.25 -16.45
CA THR A 55 -0.31 -8.73 -16.20
C THR A 55 0.33 -7.97 -15.04
N ILE A 56 0.88 -8.71 -14.07
CA ILE A 56 1.73 -8.16 -13.02
C ILE A 56 3.14 -8.04 -13.58
N LYS A 57 3.65 -6.81 -13.70
CA LYS A 57 5.04 -6.54 -14.06
C LYS A 57 5.91 -6.77 -12.82
N ARG A 58 6.63 -7.88 -12.81
CA ARG A 58 7.51 -8.26 -11.71
C ARG A 58 8.83 -7.51 -11.77
N ASN A 59 9.25 -6.97 -10.63
CA ASN A 59 10.60 -6.45 -10.38
C ASN A 59 10.95 -6.85 -8.93
N PRO A 60 12.11 -7.48 -8.69
CA PRO A 60 12.53 -7.85 -7.33
C PRO A 60 12.42 -6.71 -6.30
N GLU A 61 12.64 -5.46 -6.73
CA GLU A 61 12.60 -4.28 -5.85
C GLU A 61 11.19 -3.91 -5.37
N ILE A 62 10.14 -4.36 -6.06
CA ILE A 62 8.73 -4.02 -5.75
C ILE A 62 7.89 -5.24 -5.37
N ASP A 63 8.41 -6.46 -5.52
CA ASP A 63 7.67 -7.69 -5.24
C ASP A 63 7.19 -7.76 -3.78
N ASN A 64 7.99 -7.23 -2.85
CA ASN A 64 7.59 -7.15 -1.44
C ASN A 64 6.42 -6.18 -1.21
N ILE A 65 6.34 -5.07 -1.95
CA ILE A 65 5.20 -4.14 -1.89
C ILE A 65 3.93 -4.85 -2.34
N ILE A 66 4.02 -5.58 -3.45
CA ILE A 66 2.90 -6.36 -4.00
C ILE A 66 2.43 -7.40 -2.98
N ASN A 67 3.37 -8.17 -2.41
CA ASN A 67 3.07 -9.22 -1.44
C ASN A 67 2.47 -8.65 -0.15
N GLY A 68 2.99 -7.54 0.37
CA GLY A 68 2.46 -6.85 1.55
C GLY A 68 1.02 -6.41 1.35
N CYS A 69 0.71 -5.72 0.24
CA CYS A 69 -0.67 -5.34 -0.08
C CYS A 69 -1.62 -6.55 -0.20
N VAL A 70 -1.18 -7.68 -0.75
CA VAL A 70 -1.98 -8.91 -0.80
C VAL A 70 -2.23 -9.48 0.59
N GLN A 71 -1.22 -9.46 1.48
CA GLN A 71 -1.37 -9.89 2.87
C GLN A 71 -2.36 -9.01 3.64
N VAL A 72 -2.24 -7.69 3.52
CA VAL A 72 -3.21 -6.74 4.08
C VAL A 72 -4.61 -7.02 3.52
N ALA A 73 -4.76 -7.21 2.22
CA ALA A 73 -6.07 -7.51 1.64
C ALA A 73 -6.68 -8.80 2.21
N ASN A 74 -5.89 -9.86 2.41
CA ASN A 74 -6.36 -11.09 3.08
C ASN A 74 -6.78 -10.85 4.54
N LYS A 75 -6.17 -9.87 5.25
CA LYS A 75 -6.52 -9.52 6.63
C LYS A 75 -7.91 -8.85 6.73
N TYR A 76 -8.31 -8.07 5.73
CA TYR A 76 -9.53 -7.25 5.79
C TYR A 76 -10.69 -7.76 4.93
N PHE A 77 -10.42 -8.53 3.88
CA PHE A 77 -11.47 -9.04 2.99
C PHE A 77 -12.23 -10.23 3.63
N GLY A 78 -13.55 -10.26 3.48
CA GLY A 78 -14.39 -11.39 3.91
C GLY A 78 -14.69 -11.48 5.41
N LYS A 79 -14.37 -10.45 6.20
CA LYS A 79 -14.80 -10.34 7.61
C LYS A 79 -16.17 -9.66 7.72
N ILE A 80 -16.87 -9.83 8.85
CA ILE A 80 -18.14 -9.15 9.15
C ILE A 80 -17.88 -7.63 9.13
N ASP A 81 -18.68 -6.85 8.40
CA ASP A 81 -18.44 -5.44 8.03
C ASP A 81 -17.19 -5.19 7.16
N GLY A 82 -16.75 -6.23 6.43
CA GLY A 82 -15.55 -6.22 5.61
C GLY A 82 -15.61 -5.25 4.44
N ILE A 83 -14.43 -4.70 4.13
CA ILE A 83 -14.24 -3.81 2.98
C ILE A 83 -14.43 -4.58 1.67
N THR A 84 -15.01 -3.91 0.67
CA THR A 84 -15.08 -4.49 -0.68
C THR A 84 -13.71 -4.39 -1.37
N LEU A 85 -13.54 -5.15 -2.46
CA LEU A 85 -12.35 -5.04 -3.30
C LEU A 85 -12.21 -3.62 -3.88
N LYS A 86 -13.34 -2.97 -4.18
CA LYS A 86 -13.37 -1.58 -4.65
C LYS A 86 -12.88 -0.63 -3.56
N ASP A 87 -13.27 -0.84 -2.31
CA ASP A 87 -12.83 -0.01 -1.19
C ASP A 87 -11.33 -0.16 -0.97
N PHE A 88 -10.82 -1.39 -0.99
CA PHE A 88 -9.38 -1.66 -0.87
C PHE A 88 -8.58 -0.96 -1.97
N ILE A 89 -9.01 -1.08 -3.23
CA ILE A 89 -8.36 -0.39 -4.36
C ILE A 89 -8.42 1.13 -4.18
N THR A 90 -9.54 1.66 -3.69
CA THR A 90 -9.68 3.09 -3.41
C THR A 90 -8.71 3.57 -2.32
N GLN A 91 -8.44 2.74 -1.31
CA GLN A 91 -7.43 3.07 -0.30
C GLN A 91 -6.01 3.04 -0.89
N ILE A 92 -5.66 2.07 -1.75
CA ILE A 92 -4.38 2.12 -2.48
C ILE A 92 -4.28 3.41 -3.31
N ASP A 93 -5.34 3.83 -3.99
CA ASP A 93 -5.33 5.07 -4.77
C ASP A 93 -5.12 6.32 -3.89
N LYS A 94 -5.59 6.32 -2.64
CA LYS A 94 -5.28 7.39 -1.68
C LYS A 94 -3.79 7.43 -1.33
N ILE A 95 -3.18 6.27 -1.06
CA ILE A 95 -1.75 6.15 -0.79
C ILE A 95 -0.95 6.64 -2.00
N MET A 96 -1.26 6.17 -3.20
CA MET A 96 -0.59 6.60 -4.44
C MET A 96 -0.70 8.11 -4.67
N ARG A 97 -1.86 8.73 -4.37
CA ARG A 97 -2.00 10.19 -4.42
C ARG A 97 -1.09 10.89 -3.40
N SER A 98 -0.96 10.33 -2.20
CA SER A 98 -0.03 10.82 -1.19
C SER A 98 1.42 10.69 -1.66
N VAL A 99 1.80 9.54 -2.22
CA VAL A 99 3.16 9.32 -2.75
C VAL A 99 3.48 10.36 -3.81
N ARG A 100 2.63 10.50 -4.84
CA ARG A 100 2.80 11.47 -5.93
C ARG A 100 2.97 12.90 -5.42
N ARG A 101 2.14 13.33 -4.47
CA ARG A 101 2.22 14.68 -3.88
C ARG A 101 3.58 14.93 -3.24
N HIS A 102 4.09 13.96 -2.48
CA HIS A 102 5.35 14.16 -1.77
C HIS A 102 6.57 13.97 -2.66
N SER A 103 6.50 13.14 -3.71
CA SER A 103 7.61 12.91 -4.65
C SER A 103 8.11 14.17 -5.36
N GLU A 104 7.27 15.21 -5.46
CA GLU A 104 7.65 16.53 -5.96
C GLU A 104 8.79 17.18 -5.13
N HIS A 105 8.97 16.74 -3.88
CA HIS A 105 9.99 17.23 -2.96
C HIS A 105 11.24 16.34 -2.86
N GLY A 106 11.32 15.26 -3.66
CA GLY A 106 12.50 14.40 -3.75
C GLY A 106 12.15 12.92 -3.94
N HIS A 107 13.13 12.13 -4.40
CA HIS A 107 12.94 10.72 -4.79
C HIS A 107 12.45 9.78 -3.68
N ARG A 108 12.55 10.18 -2.41
CA ARG A 108 12.11 9.43 -1.23
C ARG A 108 11.37 10.33 -0.23
N ALA A 109 10.78 11.41 -0.71
CA ALA A 109 10.13 12.40 0.14
C ALA A 109 8.84 11.85 0.77
N TYR A 110 8.11 10.98 0.06
CA TYR A 110 6.98 10.27 0.66
C TYR A 110 7.42 9.39 1.83
N TYR A 111 8.53 8.65 1.69
CA TYR A 111 9.08 7.85 2.77
C TYR A 111 9.35 8.68 4.03
N GLN A 112 9.98 9.85 3.89
CA GLN A 112 10.26 10.70 5.06
C GLN A 112 8.94 11.16 5.72
N PHE A 113 7.97 11.61 4.91
CA PHE A 113 6.66 12.01 5.40
C PHE A 113 5.95 10.90 6.19
N VAL A 114 5.86 9.69 5.61
CA VAL A 114 5.12 8.58 6.22
C VAL A 114 5.88 7.99 7.40
N LYS A 115 7.21 7.96 7.38
CA LYS A 115 8.04 7.55 8.51
C LYS A 115 7.78 8.42 9.73
N ASP A 116 7.73 9.73 9.55
CA ASP A 116 7.44 10.66 10.64
C ASP A 116 6.00 10.50 11.14
N TYR A 117 5.03 10.31 10.23
CA TYR A 117 3.64 10.05 10.59
C TYR A 117 3.47 8.76 11.41
N VAL A 118 4.06 7.65 10.96
CA VAL A 118 4.01 6.34 11.65
C VAL A 118 4.75 6.41 12.99
N LYS A 119 5.92 7.04 13.06
CA LYS A 119 6.67 7.20 14.31
C LYS A 119 5.90 8.01 15.35
N ASN A 120 5.26 9.11 14.94
CA ASN A 120 4.50 9.97 15.85
C ASN A 120 3.23 9.28 16.41
N LYS A 121 2.75 8.21 15.78
CA LYS A 121 1.60 7.42 16.25
C LYS A 121 1.98 6.27 17.19
N ASN A 122 3.23 5.81 17.19
CA ASN A 122 3.75 4.81 18.13
C ASN A 122 4.13 5.41 19.51
N LEU A 123 3.89 6.71 19.72
CA LEU A 123 4.18 7.43 20.95
C LEU A 123 2.96 7.64 21.87
N TYR A 124 1.82 7.00 21.56
CA TYR A 124 0.59 7.03 22.37
C TYR A 124 0.06 5.64 22.66
#